data_AF-A0A7J4TXU6-F1
#
_entry.id   AF-A0A7J4TXU6-F1
#
_cell.length_a   1.000
_cell.length_b   1.000
_cell.length_c   1.000
_cell.angle_alpha   90.00
_cell.angle_beta   90.00
_cell.angle_gamma   90.00
#
_symmetry.space_group_name_H-M   'P 1'
#
loop_
_entity.id
_entity.type
_entity.pdbx_description
1 polymer ?
#
loop_
_entity_poly.entity_id
_entity_poly.type
_entity_poly.pdbx_seq_one_letter_code
_entity_poly.pdbx_strand_id
1 'polypeptide(L)'
;MPKIVLRLIDGDCFDTILSMKSIDLFLKMERQEMRGNRPSSLDSIHRPFSVDVEGDLLDAWDSSSSDAEATSILEIKPIDTRLSAIYCAGSWACVAEWTCWDARAYLYIEPYVSREMSINDLLDLELWLDLASSLSNFSRMEYVDKVTRDWMSRRDELGAPVESRDDPHLMSTMSAHRSTSSELHRIATAIKKGSWRLMLGVEQTPPSQWLIDGLTLRDIGGVE
;
A
#
# COMPACT_ATOMS: atom_id res chain seq x y z
N MET A 1 -8.95 -13.83 -7.28
CA MET A 1 -9.49 -12.77 -6.41
C MET A 1 -8.49 -11.65 -6.37
N PRO A 2 -8.91 -10.40 -6.47
CA PRO A 2 -7.99 -9.28 -6.40
C PRO A 2 -7.45 -9.13 -4.97
N LYS A 3 -6.21 -8.65 -4.81
CA LYS A 3 -5.66 -8.28 -3.51
C LYS A 3 -5.85 -6.80 -3.26
N ILE A 4 -6.21 -6.45 -2.03
CA ILE A 4 -6.13 -5.08 -1.54
C ILE A 4 -4.67 -4.78 -1.22
N VAL A 5 -4.24 -3.58 -1.56
CA VAL A 5 -2.90 -3.06 -1.30
C VAL A 5 -3.02 -1.77 -0.51
N LEU A 6 -2.37 -1.74 0.65
CA LEU A 6 -2.12 -0.53 1.43
C LEU A 6 -0.62 -0.26 1.39
N ARG A 7 -0.23 0.95 1.00
CA ARG A 7 1.14 1.44 1.08
C ARG A 7 1.22 2.64 2.01
N LEU A 8 2.25 2.62 2.85
CA LEU A 8 2.71 3.80 3.56
C LEU A 8 3.75 4.51 2.72
N ILE A 9 3.51 5.79 2.47
CA ILE A 9 4.37 6.64 1.66
C ILE A 9 4.97 7.74 2.53
N ASP A 10 6.27 7.97 2.36
CA ASP A 10 6.96 9.14 2.89
C ASP A 10 6.52 10.39 2.12
N GLY A 11 5.78 11.28 2.80
CA GLY A 11 5.19 12.46 2.17
C GLY A 11 6.23 13.43 1.62
N ASP A 12 7.31 13.66 2.35
CA ASP A 12 8.38 14.59 1.94
C ASP A 12 9.08 14.08 0.67
N CYS A 13 9.39 12.79 0.61
CA CYS A 13 9.97 12.15 -0.58
C CYS A 13 9.01 12.24 -1.77
N PHE A 14 7.73 11.91 -1.56
CA PHE A 14 6.72 11.95 -2.60
C PHE A 14 6.56 13.37 -3.17
N ASP A 15 6.37 14.36 -2.31
CA ASP A 15 6.18 15.76 -2.70
C ASP A 15 7.43 16.34 -3.38
N THR A 16 8.63 15.91 -2.96
CA THR A 16 9.90 16.24 -3.63
C THR A 16 9.94 15.70 -5.06
N ILE A 17 9.49 14.47 -5.28
CA ILE A 17 9.43 13.88 -6.63
C ILE A 17 8.39 14.60 -7.49
N LEU A 18 7.20 14.89 -6.93
CA LEU A 18 6.13 15.59 -7.65
C LEU A 18 6.55 16.99 -8.10
N SER A 19 7.34 17.69 -7.29
CA SER A 19 7.79 19.08 -7.55
C SER A 19 9.09 19.19 -8.34
N MET A 20 9.77 18.08 -8.59
CA MET A 20 10.97 18.06 -9.43
C MET A 20 10.60 18.29 -10.90
N LYS A 21 11.43 19.06 -11.61
CA LYS A 21 11.32 19.15 -13.07
C LYS A 21 11.41 17.75 -13.67
N SER A 22 10.48 17.42 -14.55
CA SER A 22 10.36 16.07 -15.12
C SER A 22 11.70 15.61 -15.71
N ILE A 23 12.33 16.44 -16.55
CA ILE A 23 13.61 16.09 -17.17
C ILE A 23 14.73 15.84 -16.15
N ASP A 24 14.78 16.62 -15.06
CA ASP A 24 15.80 16.44 -14.02
C ASP A 24 15.58 15.14 -13.26
N LEU A 25 14.33 14.81 -12.94
CA LEU A 25 13.95 13.55 -12.28
C LEU A 25 14.40 12.35 -13.12
N PHE A 26 14.04 12.32 -14.40
CA PHE A 26 14.32 11.17 -15.26
C PHE A 26 15.82 11.03 -15.55
N LEU A 27 16.55 12.13 -15.80
CA LEU A 27 18.02 12.08 -15.94
C LEU A 27 18.71 11.57 -14.68
N LYS A 28 18.21 11.95 -13.50
CA LYS A 28 18.73 11.43 -12.22
C LYS A 28 18.44 9.94 -12.04
N MET A 29 17.27 9.47 -12.46
CA MET A 29 16.91 8.04 -12.44
C MET A 29 17.79 7.23 -13.40
N GLU A 30 18.00 7.70 -14.64
CA GLU A 30 18.91 7.05 -15.61
C GLU A 30 20.33 6.90 -15.06
N ARG A 31 20.82 7.92 -14.34
CA ARG A 31 22.13 7.93 -13.69
C ARG A 31 22.15 7.22 -12.33
N GLN A 32 21.03 6.68 -11.88
CA GLN A 32 20.84 6.02 -10.59
C GLN A 32 21.12 6.93 -9.38
N GLU A 33 21.06 8.25 -9.56
CA GLU A 33 21.30 9.26 -8.54
C GLU A 33 20.15 9.36 -7.52
N MET A 34 18.93 8.94 -7.90
CA MET A 34 17.76 9.01 -7.03
C MET A 34 17.73 7.92 -5.95
N ARG A 35 18.52 6.84 -6.10
CA ARG A 35 18.47 5.67 -5.19
C ARG A 35 18.77 6.03 -3.74
N GLY A 36 19.62 7.03 -3.50
CA GLY A 36 19.92 7.55 -2.17
C GLY A 36 18.78 8.35 -1.53
N ASN A 37 17.86 8.89 -2.35
CA ASN A 37 16.68 9.62 -1.90
C ASN A 37 15.49 8.71 -1.57
N ARG A 38 15.58 7.42 -1.89
CA ARG A 38 14.51 6.47 -1.59
C ARG A 38 14.45 6.22 -0.08
N PRO A 39 13.29 6.39 0.58
CA PRO A 39 13.13 6.14 2.01
C PRO A 39 13.54 4.72 2.41
N SER A 40 14.00 4.51 3.64
CA SER A 40 14.25 3.17 4.17
C SER A 40 12.94 2.43 4.45
N SER A 41 12.93 1.10 4.34
CA SER A 41 11.73 0.33 4.67
C SER A 41 11.39 0.45 6.16
N LEU A 42 10.09 0.56 6.47
CA LEU A 42 9.58 0.57 7.83
C LEU A 42 9.77 -0.82 8.44
N ASP A 43 10.67 -0.91 9.41
CA ASP A 43 11.01 -2.12 10.14
C ASP A 43 11.16 -3.40 9.26
N SER A 44 11.77 -3.28 8.08
CA SER A 44 11.94 -4.40 7.13
C SER A 44 10.64 -5.00 6.58
N ILE A 45 9.51 -4.30 6.67
CA ILE A 45 8.29 -4.68 5.94
C ILE A 45 8.56 -4.59 4.44
N HIS A 46 7.95 -5.50 3.68
CA HIS A 46 8.01 -5.50 2.23
C HIS A 46 7.59 -4.14 1.65
N ARG A 47 8.17 -3.78 0.50
CA ARG A 47 7.77 -2.66 -0.34
C ARG A 47 8.20 -2.97 -1.79
N PRO A 48 7.63 -2.29 -2.80
CA PRO A 48 8.03 -2.49 -4.20
C PRO A 48 9.54 -2.41 -4.40
N PHE A 49 10.08 -3.26 -5.29
CA PHE A 49 11.51 -3.29 -5.61
C PHE A 49 11.93 -1.99 -6.29
N SER A 50 13.10 -1.48 -5.91
CA SER A 50 13.53 -0.17 -6.40
C SER A 50 13.82 -0.13 -7.88
N VAL A 51 14.41 -1.20 -8.42
CA VAL A 51 14.77 -1.30 -9.85
C VAL A 51 13.51 -1.31 -10.72
N ASP A 52 12.49 -2.07 -10.32
CA ASP A 52 11.22 -2.14 -11.06
C ASP A 52 10.55 -0.77 -11.10
N VAL A 53 10.44 -0.08 -9.97
CA VAL A 53 9.84 1.27 -9.91
C VAL A 53 10.67 2.33 -10.66
N GLU A 54 12.01 2.22 -10.65
CA GLU A 54 12.89 3.09 -11.45
C GLU A 54 12.62 2.91 -12.94
N GLY A 55 12.52 1.66 -13.39
CA GLY A 55 12.19 1.29 -14.77
C GLY A 55 10.81 1.81 -15.18
N ASP A 56 9.78 1.57 -14.37
CA ASP A 56 8.41 2.01 -14.65
C ASP A 56 8.32 3.56 -14.77
N LEU A 57 9.11 4.30 -14.00
CA LEU A 57 9.21 5.76 -14.13
C LEU A 57 9.84 6.17 -15.47
N LEU A 58 10.95 5.52 -15.86
CA LEU A 58 11.61 5.79 -17.13
C LEU A 58 10.72 5.42 -18.32
N ASP A 59 10.02 4.28 -18.25
CA ASP A 59 9.06 3.85 -19.27
C ASP A 59 7.91 4.86 -19.42
N ALA A 60 7.44 5.45 -18.31
CA ALA A 60 6.46 6.53 -18.34
C ALA A 60 7.04 7.78 -19.03
N TRP A 61 8.30 8.14 -18.77
CA TRP A 61 8.93 9.27 -19.45
C TRP A 61 9.06 9.06 -20.96
N ASP A 62 9.54 7.89 -21.38
CA ASP A 62 9.71 7.53 -22.78
C ASP A 62 8.38 7.49 -23.55
N SER A 63 7.31 7.12 -22.85
CA SER A 63 5.94 7.12 -23.37
C SER A 63 5.29 8.50 -23.35
N SER A 64 5.98 9.53 -22.85
CA SER A 64 5.43 10.87 -22.75
C SER A 64 5.67 11.69 -24.03
N SER A 65 4.71 12.53 -24.37
CA SER A 65 4.85 13.57 -25.40
C SER A 65 5.22 14.92 -24.80
N SER A 66 5.71 14.90 -23.55
CA SER A 66 5.97 16.10 -22.76
C SER A 66 7.11 16.93 -23.36
N ASP A 67 6.96 18.24 -23.34
CA ASP A 67 8.03 19.17 -23.72
C ASP A 67 9.14 19.13 -22.66
N ALA A 68 10.38 19.44 -23.06
CA ALA A 68 11.52 19.62 -22.15
C ALA A 68 11.27 20.74 -21.11
N GLU A 69 10.25 21.57 -21.32
CA GLU A 69 9.83 22.63 -20.41
C GLU A 69 8.92 22.17 -19.26
N ALA A 70 8.45 20.91 -19.24
CA ALA A 70 7.57 20.41 -18.18
C ALA A 70 8.23 20.56 -16.79
N THR A 71 7.59 21.33 -15.92
CA THR A 71 8.16 21.73 -14.62
C THR A 71 7.87 20.75 -13.51
N SER A 72 6.96 19.80 -13.74
CA SER A 72 6.51 18.78 -12.80
C SER A 72 5.97 17.56 -13.54
N ILE A 73 5.99 16.38 -12.90
CA ILE A 73 5.35 15.17 -13.43
C ILE A 73 3.84 15.33 -13.63
N LEU A 74 3.21 16.30 -12.95
CA LEU A 74 1.79 16.63 -13.11
C LEU A 74 1.47 17.26 -14.47
N GLU A 75 2.47 17.70 -15.21
CA GLU A 75 2.32 18.28 -16.56
C GLU A 75 2.55 17.26 -17.68
N ILE A 76 2.92 16.02 -17.33
CA ILE A 76 3.19 14.96 -18.29
C ILE A 76 1.94 14.68 -19.15
N LYS A 77 2.16 14.45 -20.44
CA LYS A 77 1.11 14.02 -21.38
C LYS A 77 1.53 12.71 -22.06
N PRO A 78 0.57 11.83 -22.43
CA PRO A 78 -0.87 11.90 -22.15
C PRO A 78 -1.23 11.65 -20.67
N ILE A 79 -2.51 11.85 -20.30
CA ILE A 79 -3.01 11.65 -18.92
C ILE A 79 -2.61 10.28 -18.35
N ASP A 80 -2.76 9.20 -19.12
CA ASP A 80 -2.46 7.86 -18.61
C ASP A 80 -0.98 7.70 -18.23
N THR A 81 -0.08 8.29 -19.03
CA THR A 81 1.36 8.34 -18.73
C THR A 81 1.64 9.14 -17.47
N ARG A 82 0.97 10.29 -17.29
CA ARG A 82 1.05 11.08 -16.05
C ARG A 82 0.57 10.29 -14.84
N LEU A 83 -0.55 9.58 -14.94
CA LEU A 83 -1.09 8.77 -13.85
C LEU A 83 -0.14 7.62 -13.48
N SER A 84 0.48 6.98 -14.48
CA SER A 84 1.54 5.98 -14.26
C SER A 84 2.74 6.59 -13.55
N ALA A 85 3.20 7.78 -13.95
CA ALA A 85 4.30 8.48 -13.29
C ALA A 85 3.99 8.82 -11.82
N ILE A 86 2.77 9.31 -11.53
CA ILE A 86 2.32 9.60 -10.15
C ILE A 86 2.25 8.31 -9.31
N TYR A 87 1.70 7.22 -9.87
CA TYR A 87 1.66 5.92 -9.21
C TYR A 87 3.07 5.42 -8.87
N CYS A 88 4.01 5.56 -9.80
CA CYS A 88 5.39 5.14 -9.59
C CYS A 88 6.13 6.04 -8.60
N ALA A 89 5.87 7.36 -8.60
CA ALA A 89 6.37 8.27 -7.57
C ALA A 89 5.91 7.86 -6.16
N GLY A 90 4.65 7.49 -6.00
CA GLY A 90 4.13 6.95 -4.73
C GLY A 90 4.78 5.62 -4.36
N SER A 91 4.97 4.74 -5.35
CA SER A 91 5.67 3.46 -5.18
C SER A 91 7.16 3.63 -4.85
N TRP A 92 7.78 4.72 -5.29
CA TRP A 92 9.17 5.06 -5.00
C TRP A 92 9.33 5.52 -3.56
N ALA A 93 8.45 6.43 -3.13
CA ALA A 93 8.38 6.96 -1.78
C ALA A 93 7.78 5.97 -0.76
N CYS A 94 7.42 4.75 -1.19
CA CYS A 94 6.87 3.70 -0.33
C CYS A 94 7.91 3.19 0.70
N VAL A 95 7.51 3.16 1.97
CA VAL A 95 8.28 2.60 3.09
C VAL A 95 7.77 1.22 3.52
N ALA A 96 6.49 0.92 3.30
CA ALA A 96 5.90 -0.37 3.61
C ALA A 96 4.66 -0.64 2.76
N GLU A 97 4.47 -1.90 2.39
CA GLU A 97 3.32 -2.41 1.66
C GLU A 97 2.71 -3.56 2.43
N TRP A 98 1.40 -3.49 2.63
CA TRP A 98 0.58 -4.56 3.14
C TRP A 98 -0.38 -5.02 2.04
N THR A 99 -0.47 -6.34 1.87
CA THR A 99 -1.41 -6.92 0.91
C THR A 99 -2.25 -8.00 1.56
N CYS A 100 -3.49 -8.09 1.13
CA CYS A 100 -4.40 -9.11 1.60
C CYS A 100 -5.43 -9.46 0.55
N TRP A 101 -5.80 -10.74 0.52
CA TRP A 101 -7.00 -11.18 -0.20
C TRP A 101 -8.23 -10.56 0.47
N ASP A 102 -9.12 -10.01 -0.33
CA ASP A 102 -10.32 -9.30 0.09
C ASP A 102 -11.12 -9.99 1.23
N ALA A 103 -11.45 -11.28 1.10
CA ALA A 103 -12.20 -12.02 2.12
C ALA A 103 -11.43 -12.18 3.46
N ARG A 104 -10.10 -12.17 3.43
CA ARG A 104 -9.27 -12.24 4.65
C ARG A 104 -9.20 -10.89 5.36
N ALA A 105 -9.51 -9.78 4.69
CA ALA A 105 -9.54 -8.47 5.34
C ALA A 105 -10.57 -8.42 6.47
N TYR A 106 -11.71 -9.11 6.33
CA TYR A 106 -12.71 -9.26 7.39
C TYR A 106 -12.16 -9.92 8.66
N LEU A 107 -11.19 -10.82 8.55
CA LEU A 107 -10.57 -11.43 9.72
C LEU A 107 -9.64 -10.43 10.46
N TYR A 108 -9.00 -9.53 9.71
CA TYR A 108 -7.95 -8.67 10.24
C TYR A 108 -8.44 -7.29 10.67
N ILE A 109 -9.49 -6.78 10.03
CA ILE A 109 -9.90 -5.38 10.12
C ILE A 109 -11.27 -5.26 10.82
N GLU A 110 -12.28 -5.97 10.34
CA GLU A 110 -13.68 -5.82 10.79
C GLU A 110 -13.87 -5.87 12.32
N PRO A 111 -13.25 -6.81 13.08
CA PRO A 111 -13.43 -6.86 14.54
C PRO A 111 -12.80 -5.68 15.29
N TYR A 112 -12.02 -4.86 14.60
CA TYR A 112 -11.19 -3.81 15.17
C TYR A 112 -11.53 -2.42 14.64
N VAL A 113 -12.61 -2.27 13.87
CA VAL A 113 -13.13 -0.96 13.43
C VAL A 113 -14.46 -0.68 14.12
N SER A 114 -14.81 0.60 14.23
CA SER A 114 -15.98 1.08 14.98
C SER A 114 -17.32 0.91 14.25
N ARG A 115 -17.29 0.49 12.98
CA ARG A 115 -18.43 0.36 12.08
C ARG A 115 -18.42 -0.99 11.38
N GLU A 116 -19.58 -1.41 10.88
CA GLU A 116 -19.64 -2.52 9.93
C GLU A 116 -18.83 -2.18 8.68
N MET A 117 -18.11 -3.18 8.17
CA MET A 117 -17.22 -3.05 7.03
C MET A 117 -17.80 -3.80 5.84
N SER A 118 -17.80 -3.17 4.68
CA SER A 118 -17.97 -3.79 3.38
C SER A 118 -16.63 -3.86 2.65
N ILE A 119 -16.57 -4.66 1.60
CA ILE A 119 -15.34 -4.79 0.78
C ILE A 119 -14.91 -3.47 0.13
N ASN A 120 -15.86 -2.58 -0.17
CA ASN A 120 -15.60 -1.28 -0.80
C ASN A 120 -14.95 -0.30 0.19
N ASP A 121 -15.17 -0.49 1.49
CA ASP A 121 -14.56 0.33 2.54
C ASP A 121 -13.05 0.13 2.64
N LEU A 122 -12.49 -0.92 2.04
CA LEU A 122 -11.04 -1.15 2.03
C LEU A 122 -10.28 -0.08 1.23
N LEU A 123 -10.98 0.71 0.41
CA LEU A 123 -10.46 1.88 -0.30
C LEU A 123 -10.83 3.21 0.37
N ASP A 124 -11.47 3.18 1.54
CA ASP A 124 -11.79 4.35 2.36
C ASP A 124 -10.65 4.66 3.34
N LEU A 125 -10.10 5.87 3.25
CA LEU A 125 -9.05 6.35 4.14
C LEU A 125 -9.48 6.27 5.62
N GLU A 126 -10.72 6.64 5.93
CA GLU A 126 -11.21 6.73 7.31
C GLU A 126 -11.26 5.36 7.99
N LEU A 127 -11.53 4.28 7.24
CA LEU A 127 -11.45 2.91 7.76
C LEU A 127 -10.06 2.60 8.31
N TRP A 128 -9.01 3.00 7.59
CA TRP A 128 -7.62 2.74 7.98
C TRP A 128 -7.18 3.61 9.17
N LEU A 129 -7.67 4.85 9.25
CA LEU A 129 -7.41 5.74 10.39
C LEU A 129 -8.12 5.27 11.66
N ASP A 130 -9.35 4.75 11.53
CA ASP A 130 -10.09 4.12 12.62
C ASP A 130 -9.39 2.84 13.09
N LEU A 131 -9.04 1.95 12.17
CA LEU A 131 -8.26 0.74 12.47
C LEU A 131 -6.95 1.07 13.19
N ALA A 132 -6.18 2.04 12.69
CA ALA A 132 -4.93 2.47 13.31
C ALA A 132 -5.13 2.98 14.74
N SER A 133 -6.21 3.72 14.97
CA SER A 133 -6.58 4.22 16.29
C SER A 133 -7.01 3.08 17.23
N SER A 134 -7.80 2.13 16.74
CA SER A 134 -8.23 0.96 17.52
C SER A 134 -7.07 0.04 17.89
N LEU A 135 -6.22 -0.32 16.92
CA LEU A 135 -5.06 -1.21 17.13
C LEU A 135 -4.01 -0.63 18.08
N SER A 136 -4.01 0.69 18.30
CA SER A 136 -3.15 1.33 19.30
C SER A 136 -3.42 0.88 20.75
N ASN A 137 -4.60 0.30 21.02
CA ASN A 137 -4.98 -0.25 22.31
C ASN A 137 -4.47 -1.68 22.56
N PHE A 138 -3.77 -2.26 21.57
CA PHE A 138 -3.29 -3.63 21.62
C PHE A 138 -1.79 -3.64 21.42
N SER A 139 -1.08 -4.47 22.18
CA SER A 139 0.25 -4.88 21.77
C SER A 139 0.18 -5.71 20.49
N ARG A 140 1.28 -5.74 19.74
CA ARG A 140 1.39 -6.53 18.52
C ARG A 140 1.02 -8.00 18.73
N MET A 141 1.52 -8.60 19.81
CA MET A 141 1.26 -10.01 20.13
C MET A 141 -0.21 -10.26 20.46
N GLU A 142 -0.84 -9.37 21.23
CA GLU A 142 -2.26 -9.49 21.57
C GLU A 142 -3.15 -9.43 20.32
N TYR A 143 -2.87 -8.53 19.39
CA TYR A 143 -3.61 -8.43 18.13
C TYR A 143 -3.44 -9.70 17.29
N VAL A 144 -2.19 -10.15 17.07
CA VAL A 144 -1.88 -11.37 16.31
C VAL A 144 -2.57 -12.60 16.89
N ASP A 145 -2.56 -12.75 18.23
CA ASP A 145 -3.19 -13.89 18.90
C ASP A 145 -4.72 -13.80 18.89
N LYS A 146 -5.32 -12.61 18.90
CA LYS A 146 -6.77 -12.43 18.71
C LYS A 146 -7.19 -12.83 17.29
N VAL A 147 -6.48 -12.35 16.26
CA VAL A 147 -6.71 -12.74 14.85
C VAL A 147 -6.58 -14.25 14.66
N THR A 148 -5.53 -14.85 15.20
CA THR A 148 -5.29 -16.30 15.03
C THR A 148 -6.39 -17.14 15.69
N ARG A 149 -6.89 -16.72 16.87
CA ARG A 149 -7.99 -17.40 17.56
C ARG A 149 -9.32 -17.25 16.83
N ASP A 150 -9.62 -16.05 16.34
CA ASP A 150 -10.83 -15.82 15.54
C ASP A 150 -10.83 -16.71 14.29
N TRP A 151 -9.71 -16.76 13.57
CA TRP A 151 -9.56 -17.65 12.42
C TRP A 151 -9.80 -19.13 12.75
N MET A 152 -9.23 -19.62 13.87
CA MET A 152 -9.45 -20.99 14.33
C MET A 152 -10.92 -21.23 14.71
N SER A 153 -11.60 -20.28 15.36
CA SER A 153 -13.02 -20.38 15.72
C SER A 153 -13.90 -20.49 14.48
N ARG A 154 -13.75 -19.57 13.52
CA ARG A 154 -14.51 -19.58 12.26
C ARG A 154 -14.28 -20.87 11.48
N ARG A 155 -13.08 -21.44 11.56
CA ARG A 155 -12.75 -22.72 10.92
C ARG A 155 -13.46 -23.90 11.58
N ASP A 156 -13.48 -23.95 12.91
CA ASP A 156 -14.19 -24.98 13.68
C ASP A 156 -15.71 -24.92 13.45
N GLU A 157 -16.28 -23.71 13.41
CA GLU A 157 -17.71 -23.47 13.12
C GLU A 157 -18.12 -23.99 11.73
N LEU A 158 -17.20 -23.99 10.77
CA LEU A 158 -17.41 -24.55 9.43
C LEU A 158 -17.18 -26.07 9.37
N GLY A 159 -16.87 -26.72 10.50
CA GLY A 159 -16.56 -28.14 10.58
C GLY A 159 -15.25 -28.53 9.91
N ALA A 160 -14.34 -27.57 9.68
CA ALA A 160 -13.05 -27.83 9.04
C ALA A 160 -12.02 -28.35 10.06
N PRO A 161 -11.02 -29.17 9.63
CA PRO A 161 -10.09 -29.81 10.56
C PRO A 161 -9.27 -28.81 11.39
N VAL A 162 -9.29 -28.93 12.72
CA VAL A 162 -8.55 -28.03 13.63
C VAL A 162 -7.19 -28.56 14.07
N GLU A 163 -6.87 -29.80 13.70
CA GLU A 163 -5.62 -30.48 14.04
C GLU A 163 -4.72 -30.63 12.81
N SER A 164 -3.41 -30.40 12.96
CA SER A 164 -2.46 -30.46 11.83
C SER A 164 -2.29 -31.86 11.24
N ARG A 165 -2.63 -32.90 12.00
CA ARG A 165 -2.69 -34.29 11.49
C ARG A 165 -3.74 -34.43 10.40
N ASP A 166 -4.83 -33.70 10.53
CA ASP A 166 -6.03 -33.82 9.72
C ASP A 166 -6.07 -32.74 8.61
N ASP A 167 -5.25 -31.68 8.72
CA ASP A 167 -4.91 -30.74 7.64
C ASP A 167 -3.40 -30.37 7.66
N PRO A 168 -2.61 -30.84 6.67
CA PRO A 168 -1.17 -30.57 6.60
C PRO A 168 -0.83 -29.09 6.33
N HIS A 169 -1.77 -28.28 5.86
CA HIS A 169 -1.58 -26.85 5.59
C HIS A 169 -2.03 -25.95 6.74
N LEU A 170 -2.55 -26.50 7.84
CA LEU A 170 -3.04 -25.72 8.97
C LEU A 170 -1.95 -24.79 9.52
N MET A 171 -0.75 -25.33 9.77
CA MET A 171 0.35 -24.58 10.38
C MET A 171 0.91 -23.51 9.44
N SER A 172 1.02 -23.79 8.13
CA SER A 172 1.49 -22.80 7.16
C SER A 172 0.48 -21.67 7.01
N THR A 173 -0.82 -21.99 7.00
CA THR A 173 -1.90 -21.00 6.94
C THR A 173 -1.95 -20.14 8.19
N MET A 174 -1.82 -20.76 9.37
CA MET A 174 -1.71 -20.05 10.64
C MET A 174 -0.52 -19.09 10.65
N SER A 175 0.65 -19.55 10.20
CA SER A 175 1.85 -18.71 10.10
C SER A 175 1.64 -17.52 9.16
N ALA A 176 0.91 -17.70 8.05
CA ALA A 176 0.56 -16.61 7.16
C ALA A 176 -0.34 -15.57 7.85
N HIS A 177 -1.39 -16.02 8.55
CA HIS A 177 -2.26 -15.11 9.33
C HIS A 177 -1.47 -14.33 10.39
N ARG A 178 -0.55 -14.99 11.09
CA ARG A 178 0.32 -14.35 12.09
C ARG A 178 1.25 -13.31 11.46
N SER A 179 1.85 -13.62 10.31
CA SER A 179 2.72 -12.67 9.60
C SER A 179 1.94 -11.45 9.12
N THR A 180 0.83 -11.67 8.41
CA THR A 180 0.00 -10.59 7.84
C THR A 180 -0.59 -9.68 8.91
N SER A 181 -1.06 -10.23 10.04
CA SER A 181 -1.55 -9.41 11.16
C SER A 181 -0.41 -8.69 11.90
N SER A 182 0.75 -9.32 12.06
CA SER A 182 1.92 -8.66 12.65
C SER A 182 2.37 -7.44 11.84
N GLU A 183 2.40 -7.56 10.51
CA GLU A 183 2.70 -6.45 9.59
C GLU A 183 1.64 -5.35 9.66
N LEU A 184 0.36 -5.71 9.63
CA LEU A 184 -0.74 -4.76 9.72
C LEU A 184 -0.67 -3.94 11.01
N HIS A 185 -0.37 -4.56 12.15
CA HIS A 185 -0.22 -3.85 13.42
C HIS A 185 0.91 -2.82 13.39
N ARG A 186 2.04 -3.15 12.76
CA ARG A 186 3.19 -2.23 12.63
C ARG A 186 2.85 -1.05 11.74
N ILE A 187 2.17 -1.31 10.62
CA ILE A 187 1.69 -0.27 9.71
C ILE A 187 0.67 0.63 10.41
N ALA A 188 -0.33 0.06 11.09
CA ALA A 188 -1.29 0.80 11.92
C ALA A 188 -0.60 1.67 12.98
N THR A 189 0.42 1.12 13.65
CA THR A 189 1.23 1.86 14.62
C THR A 189 1.99 3.03 13.95
N ALA A 190 2.52 2.82 12.75
CA ALA A 190 3.20 3.88 12.00
C ALA A 190 2.23 4.98 11.57
N ILE A 191 1.05 4.63 11.03
CA ILE A 191 -0.03 5.58 10.69
C ILE A 191 -0.34 6.46 11.90
N LYS A 192 -0.46 5.88 13.10
CA LYS A 192 -0.79 6.64 14.30
C LYS A 192 0.34 7.58 14.77
N LYS A 193 1.59 7.24 14.50
CA LYS A 193 2.78 7.94 15.04
C LYS A 193 3.25 9.13 14.20
N GLY A 194 2.82 9.27 12.95
CA GLY A 194 3.44 10.27 12.09
C GLY A 194 2.68 10.60 10.82
N SER A 195 3.27 11.50 10.05
CA SER A 195 2.79 12.06 8.80
C SER A 195 3.14 11.17 7.61
N TRP A 196 2.55 9.97 7.57
CA TRP A 196 2.59 9.11 6.39
C TRP A 196 1.41 9.42 5.49
N ARG A 197 1.61 9.36 4.18
CA ARG A 197 0.51 9.36 3.21
C ARG A 197 0.06 7.92 2.98
N LEU A 198 -1.24 7.70 2.84
CA LEU A 198 -1.80 6.37 2.61
C LEU A 198 -2.14 6.21 1.14
N MET A 199 -1.49 5.26 0.48
CA MET A 199 -1.84 4.86 -0.87
C MET A 199 -2.61 3.55 -0.85
N LEU A 200 -3.83 3.60 -1.37
CA LEU A 200 -4.78 2.50 -1.37
C LEU A 200 -5.10 2.08 -2.80
N GLY A 201 -5.23 0.79 -3.02
CA GLY A 201 -5.66 0.28 -4.31
C GLY A 201 -5.87 -1.21 -4.31
N VAL A 202 -6.19 -1.70 -5.49
CA VAL A 202 -6.43 -3.11 -5.76
C VAL A 202 -5.41 -3.59 -6.78
N GLU A 203 -4.73 -4.70 -6.50
CA GLU A 203 -3.74 -5.30 -7.40
C GLU A 203 -4.34 -5.47 -8.81
N GLN A 204 -3.56 -5.12 -9.84
CA GLN A 204 -3.96 -5.14 -11.27
C GLN A 204 -5.07 -4.15 -11.68
N THR A 205 -5.41 -3.17 -10.85
CA THR A 205 -6.23 -2.03 -11.30
C THR A 205 -5.36 -0.92 -11.90
N PRO A 206 -5.89 -0.17 -12.90
CA PRO A 206 -5.14 0.91 -13.52
C PRO A 206 -4.83 2.03 -12.51
N PRO A 207 -3.72 2.78 -12.68
CA PRO A 207 -3.36 3.90 -11.80
C PRO A 207 -4.50 4.87 -11.48
N SER A 208 -5.40 5.13 -12.43
CA SER A 208 -6.56 6.00 -12.26
C SER A 208 -7.54 5.59 -11.14
N GLN A 209 -7.49 4.34 -10.68
CA GLN A 209 -8.34 3.81 -9.60
C GLN A 209 -7.63 3.76 -8.24
N TRP A 210 -6.33 4.05 -8.19
CA TRP A 210 -5.59 4.13 -6.94
C TRP A 210 -5.86 5.46 -6.25
N LEU A 211 -5.74 5.45 -4.92
CA LEU A 211 -5.96 6.62 -4.08
C LEU A 211 -4.70 6.97 -3.30
N ILE A 212 -4.46 8.26 -3.07
CA ILE A 212 -3.52 8.76 -2.06
C ILE A 212 -4.30 9.72 -1.17
N ASP A 213 -4.30 9.46 0.14
CA ASP A 213 -5.03 10.25 1.15
C ASP A 213 -6.51 10.46 0.77
N GLY A 214 -7.14 9.42 0.23
CA GLY A 214 -8.56 9.44 -0.16
C GLY A 214 -8.86 10.15 -1.49
N LEU A 215 -7.86 10.75 -2.14
CA LEU A 215 -8.00 11.34 -3.49
C LEU A 215 -7.57 10.33 -4.55
N THR A 216 -8.34 10.18 -5.62
CA THR A 216 -7.92 9.31 -6.72
C THR A 216 -6.69 9.90 -7.41
N LEU A 217 -5.82 9.07 -7.99
CA LEU A 217 -4.69 9.60 -8.76
C LEU A 217 -5.16 10.44 -9.95
N ARG A 218 -6.37 10.18 -10.48
CA ARG A 218 -7.01 11.03 -11.50
C ARG A 218 -7.28 12.43 -10.98
N ASP A 219 -7.77 12.56 -9.76
CA ASP A 219 -8.01 13.88 -9.14
C ASP A 219 -6.69 14.61 -8.87
N ILE A 220 -5.66 13.88 -8.41
CA ILE A 220 -4.32 14.43 -8.18
C ILE A 220 -3.65 14.87 -9.49
N GLY A 221 -3.74 14.05 -10.52
CA GLY A 221 -3.18 14.32 -11.84
C GLY A 221 -3.95 15.40 -12.62
N GLY A 222 -5.15 15.78 -12.18
CA GLY A 222 -6.02 16.71 -12.87
C GLY A 222 -6.71 16.12 -14.11
N VAL A 223 -7.70 16.86 -14.62
CA VAL A 223 -8.47 16.50 -15.83
C VAL A 223 -7.68 16.93 -17.08
N GLU A 224 -7.90 16.26 -18.22
CA GLU A 224 -7.36 16.67 -19.52
C GLU A 224 -7.77 18.09 -19.94
#